data_AF-A0A1Y1QGN3-F1
#
_entry.id   AF-A0A1Y1QGN3-F1
#
_cell.length_a   1.000
_cell.length_b   1.000
_cell.length_c   1.000
_cell.angle_alpha   90.00
_cell.angle_beta   90.00
_cell.angle_gamma   90.00
#
_symmetry.space_group_name_H-M   'P 1'
#
loop_
_entity.id
_entity.type
_entity.pdbx_description
1 polymer ?
#
loop_
_entity_poly.entity_id
_entity_poly.type
_entity_poly.pdbx_seq_one_letter_code
_entity_poly.pdbx_strand_id
1 'polypeptide(L)'
;VPIIFSTAISFLQKVKRFELLHAYYGYSDQATQYSEIIDMAKFYRINEWADGVARLVDMADASKLAELADEGQDDGFAALNDQKLTQALRDLTDLIKNIDVNNVGKKADEALTLIAAKQQQCSGADAQLLKMVHDKFIGLAIQGSGRYDHNYFQLQLVLTEMLLKHGLHMQAFTVMRECIASIGMLGATGKYAKKALNTNDGRRYRKNIGELFVGLCITARHEWRQENDEKRKTLPSQELQYFDGMMQPFFNDLERKGIALLLHDLASNMSAYRNGLDHAWTGDQAAPHDIAEKGHYFFDQLSSIMMLLNEHNMIA
;
A
#
# COMPACT_ATOMS: atom_id res chain seq x y z
N VAL A 1 -20.08 4.31 -35.17
CA VAL A 1 -19.35 5.55 -35.54
C VAL A 1 -19.00 6.40 -34.31
N PRO A 2 -19.91 6.76 -33.39
CA PRO A 2 -19.57 7.59 -32.21
C PRO A 2 -18.54 6.94 -31.27
N ILE A 3 -18.64 5.62 -31.06
CA ILE A 3 -17.67 4.86 -30.24
C ILE A 3 -16.26 4.91 -30.83
N ILE A 4 -16.12 4.76 -32.16
CA ILE A 4 -14.81 4.79 -32.84
C ILE A 4 -14.17 6.17 -32.71
N PHE A 5 -14.96 7.24 -32.88
CA PHE A 5 -14.47 8.60 -32.66
C PHE A 5 -14.15 8.87 -31.19
N SER A 6 -14.87 8.27 -30.23
CA SER A 6 -14.52 8.32 -28.80
C SER A 6 -13.14 7.77 -28.52
N THR A 7 -12.86 6.57 -29.05
CA THR A 7 -11.55 5.95 -28.89
C THR A 7 -10.46 6.74 -29.60
N ALA A 8 -10.71 7.25 -30.80
CA ALA A 8 -9.73 8.03 -31.56
C ALA A 8 -9.43 9.39 -30.92
N ILE A 9 -10.45 10.11 -30.44
CA ILE A 9 -10.30 11.37 -29.71
C ILE A 9 -9.53 11.12 -28.42
N SER A 10 -9.91 10.10 -27.64
CA SER A 10 -9.19 9.73 -26.40
C SER A 10 -7.72 9.39 -26.66
N PHE A 11 -7.42 8.64 -27.73
CA PHE A 11 -6.04 8.35 -28.13
C PHE A 11 -5.26 9.61 -28.51
N LEU A 12 -5.85 10.49 -29.33
CA LEU A 12 -5.19 11.73 -29.73
C LEU A 12 -4.97 12.66 -28.53
N GLN A 13 -5.92 12.75 -27.59
CA GLN A 13 -5.76 13.54 -26.37
C GLN A 13 -4.59 13.01 -25.54
N LYS A 14 -4.46 11.68 -25.40
CA LYS A 14 -3.33 11.02 -24.72
C LYS A 14 -1.98 11.30 -25.39
N VAL A 15 -1.91 11.20 -26.72
CA VAL A 15 -0.64 11.29 -27.47
C VAL A 15 -0.20 12.73 -27.73
N LYS A 16 -1.15 13.63 -28.00
CA LYS A 16 -0.87 15.00 -28.43
C LYS A 16 -1.15 16.05 -27.36
N ARG A 17 -1.80 15.70 -26.25
CA ARG A 17 -2.16 16.62 -25.14
C ARG A 17 -2.87 17.88 -25.64
N PHE A 18 -3.84 17.72 -26.54
CA PHE A 18 -4.67 18.82 -27.01
C PHE A 18 -5.97 18.88 -26.20
N GLU A 19 -6.53 20.08 -26.08
CA GLU A 19 -7.81 20.33 -25.40
C GLU A 19 -8.98 20.17 -26.38
N LEU A 20 -9.96 19.32 -26.04
CA LEU A 20 -11.19 19.18 -26.82
C LEU A 20 -12.20 20.23 -26.37
N LEU A 21 -12.31 21.32 -27.15
CA LEU A 21 -13.26 22.40 -26.87
C LEU A 21 -14.72 21.99 -27.15
N HIS A 22 -14.97 21.38 -28.32
CA HIS A 22 -16.31 21.03 -28.78
C HIS A 22 -16.32 19.72 -29.60
N ALA A 23 -17.41 18.97 -29.52
CA ALA A 23 -17.63 17.79 -30.36
C ALA A 23 -19.11 17.69 -30.77
N TYR A 24 -19.49 18.40 -31.84
CA TYR A 24 -20.87 18.52 -32.28
C TYR A 24 -21.36 17.27 -33.04
N TYR A 25 -22.46 16.70 -32.56
CA TYR A 25 -23.21 15.64 -33.23
C TYR A 25 -24.59 16.14 -33.64
N GLY A 26 -24.93 15.99 -34.91
CA GLY A 26 -26.29 16.21 -35.40
C GLY A 26 -27.15 14.99 -35.10
N TYR A 27 -28.23 15.19 -34.35
CA TYR A 27 -29.30 14.22 -34.18
C TYR A 27 -30.50 14.66 -35.02
N SER A 28 -31.01 13.77 -35.87
CA SER A 28 -32.22 14.02 -36.67
C SER A 28 -33.18 12.86 -36.47
N ASP A 29 -34.33 13.15 -35.87
CA ASP A 29 -35.39 12.19 -35.68
C ASP A 29 -36.42 12.35 -36.80
N GLN A 30 -36.48 11.35 -37.69
CA GLN A 30 -37.39 11.33 -38.82
C GLN A 30 -38.87 11.29 -38.39
N ALA A 31 -39.17 10.82 -37.17
CA ALA A 31 -40.53 10.73 -36.66
C ALA A 31 -41.07 12.08 -36.17
N THR A 32 -40.20 12.95 -35.64
CA THR A 32 -40.60 14.24 -35.06
C THR A 32 -40.25 15.44 -35.95
N GLN A 33 -39.55 15.23 -37.07
CA GLN A 33 -38.93 16.28 -37.90
C GLN A 33 -38.02 17.24 -37.11
N TYR A 34 -37.65 16.86 -35.88
CA TYR A 34 -36.81 17.66 -35.00
C TYR A 34 -35.35 17.30 -35.27
N SER A 35 -34.53 18.33 -35.49
CA SER A 35 -33.09 18.17 -35.67
C SER A 35 -32.37 19.06 -34.67
N GLU A 36 -31.48 18.46 -33.89
CA GLU A 36 -30.73 19.14 -32.83
C GLU A 36 -29.23 18.90 -33.02
N ILE A 37 -28.43 19.91 -32.68
CA ILE A 37 -26.98 19.76 -32.57
C ILE A 37 -26.63 19.63 -31.10
N ILE A 38 -26.07 18.49 -30.73
CA ILE A 38 -25.66 18.17 -29.36
C ILE A 38 -24.15 18.29 -29.30
N ASP A 39 -23.63 19.11 -28.37
CA ASP A 39 -22.20 19.11 -28.06
C ASP A 39 -21.87 17.95 -27.11
N MET A 40 -21.10 16.99 -27.61
CA MET A 40 -20.67 15.81 -26.87
C MET A 40 -19.29 15.97 -26.24
N ALA A 41 -18.67 17.16 -26.24
CA ALA A 41 -17.35 17.35 -25.62
C ALA A 41 -17.30 16.84 -24.18
N LYS A 42 -18.33 17.13 -23.37
CA LYS A 42 -18.46 16.66 -21.98
C LYS A 42 -18.48 15.13 -21.85
N PHE A 43 -19.05 14.42 -22.83
CA PHE A 43 -19.07 12.95 -22.85
C PHE A 43 -17.66 12.37 -23.03
N TYR A 44 -16.82 13.00 -23.85
CA TYR A 44 -15.44 12.52 -24.05
C TYR A 44 -14.55 12.78 -22.84
N ARG A 45 -14.83 13.82 -22.05
CA ARG A 45 -14.11 14.10 -20.80
C ARG A 45 -14.35 13.06 -19.70
N ILE A 46 -15.47 12.33 -19.76
CA ILE A 46 -15.71 11.16 -18.89
C ILE A 46 -14.55 10.16 -19.01
N ASN A 47 -14.01 9.95 -20.22
CA ASN A 47 -12.92 9.01 -20.43
C ASN A 47 -11.63 9.47 -19.75
N GLU A 48 -11.38 10.78 -19.65
CA GLU A 48 -10.20 11.31 -18.96
C GLU A 48 -10.32 11.10 -17.45
N TRP A 49 -11.49 11.40 -16.87
CA TRP A 49 -11.77 11.14 -15.46
C TRP A 49 -11.74 9.64 -15.13
N ALA A 50 -12.31 8.80 -15.99
CA ALA A 50 -12.24 7.36 -15.86
C ALA A 50 -10.79 6.84 -15.93
N ASP A 51 -9.95 7.38 -16.82
CA ASP A 51 -8.52 7.07 -16.89
C ASP A 51 -7.77 7.53 -15.63
N GLY A 52 -8.12 8.69 -15.09
CA GLY A 52 -7.59 9.19 -13.82
C GLY A 52 -7.94 8.27 -12.64
N VAL A 53 -9.20 7.87 -12.54
CA VAL A 53 -9.65 6.91 -11.51
C VAL A 53 -9.03 5.54 -11.74
N ALA A 54 -8.93 5.06 -12.97
CA ALA A 54 -8.28 3.79 -13.28
C ALA A 54 -6.81 3.82 -12.85
N ARG A 55 -6.06 4.88 -13.16
CA ARG A 55 -4.68 5.04 -12.67
C ARG A 55 -4.59 5.09 -11.15
N LEU A 56 -5.52 5.78 -10.49
CA LEU A 56 -5.56 5.81 -9.03
C LEU A 56 -5.83 4.40 -8.47
N VAL A 57 -6.82 3.70 -9.00
CA VAL A 57 -7.26 2.40 -8.52
C VAL A 57 -6.24 1.32 -8.86
N ASP A 58 -5.64 1.33 -10.06
CA ASP A 58 -4.78 0.27 -10.58
C ASP A 58 -3.29 0.50 -10.31
N MET A 59 -2.87 1.73 -10.04
CA MET A 59 -1.46 2.07 -9.82
C MET A 59 -1.21 2.81 -8.50
N ALA A 60 -2.24 3.03 -7.68
CA ALA A 60 -2.18 3.88 -6.49
C ALA A 60 -1.55 5.25 -6.82
N ASP A 61 -2.01 5.88 -7.91
CA ASP A 61 -1.45 7.13 -8.43
C ASP A 61 -2.53 8.21 -8.65
N ALA A 62 -2.59 9.18 -7.74
CA ALA A 62 -3.53 10.30 -7.80
C ALA A 62 -3.09 11.45 -8.71
N SER A 63 -1.89 11.38 -9.32
CA SER A 63 -1.33 12.48 -10.13
C SER A 63 -2.29 12.94 -11.23
N LYS A 64 -2.87 12.00 -11.98
CA LYS A 64 -3.77 12.30 -13.10
C LYS A 64 -5.09 12.92 -12.65
N LEU A 65 -5.70 12.40 -11.58
CA LEU A 65 -6.93 12.99 -11.05
C LEU A 65 -6.72 14.43 -10.63
N ALA A 66 -5.53 14.71 -10.12
CA ALA A 66 -5.22 16.02 -9.63
C ALA A 66 -4.85 17.02 -10.73
N GLU A 67 -4.19 16.56 -11.80
CA GLU A 67 -4.10 17.33 -13.05
C GLU A 67 -5.50 17.69 -13.57
N LEU A 68 -6.43 16.72 -13.61
CA LEU A 68 -7.79 16.94 -14.09
C LEU A 68 -8.59 17.89 -13.19
N ALA A 69 -8.36 17.86 -11.87
CA ALA A 69 -8.98 18.79 -10.94
C ALA A 69 -8.39 20.22 -11.03
N ASP A 70 -7.12 20.36 -11.40
CA ASP A 70 -6.50 21.67 -11.61
C ASP A 70 -6.97 22.30 -12.94
N GLU A 71 -7.25 21.47 -13.97
CA GLU A 71 -7.72 21.88 -15.30
C GLU A 71 -9.25 22.08 -15.38
N GLY A 72 -10.02 21.34 -14.58
CA GLY A 72 -11.47 21.37 -14.64
C GLY A 72 -12.07 22.52 -13.86
N GLN A 73 -12.83 23.40 -14.50
CA GLN A 73 -13.70 24.34 -13.78
C GLN A 73 -15.19 24.23 -14.15
N ASP A 74 -15.62 23.38 -15.10
CA ASP A 74 -17.05 23.36 -15.49
C ASP A 74 -17.55 22.03 -16.13
N ASP A 75 -17.01 20.90 -15.67
CA ASP A 75 -16.93 19.69 -16.49
C ASP A 75 -18.00 18.63 -16.17
N GLY A 76 -18.90 18.93 -15.24
CA GLY A 76 -19.91 17.98 -14.75
C GLY A 76 -19.40 16.95 -13.73
N PHE A 77 -18.10 16.94 -13.41
CA PHE A 77 -17.47 16.11 -12.37
C PHE A 77 -17.09 16.92 -11.14
N ALA A 78 -18.03 17.74 -10.64
CA ALA A 78 -17.77 18.66 -9.55
C ALA A 78 -17.38 17.95 -8.24
N ALA A 79 -17.75 16.68 -8.06
CA ALA A 79 -17.42 15.94 -6.85
C ALA A 79 -15.96 15.47 -6.84
N LEU A 80 -15.43 15.00 -7.99
CA LEU A 80 -14.02 14.65 -8.17
C LEU A 80 -13.10 15.86 -8.31
N ASN A 81 -13.64 17.00 -8.77
CA ASN A 81 -12.95 18.27 -8.89
C ASN A 81 -12.79 19.02 -7.54
N ASP A 82 -12.92 18.33 -6.42
CA ASP A 82 -12.73 18.94 -5.11
C ASP A 82 -11.25 18.90 -4.70
N GLN A 83 -10.63 20.08 -4.57
CA GLN A 83 -9.21 20.17 -4.20
C GLN A 83 -8.86 19.47 -2.89
N LYS A 84 -9.78 19.44 -1.90
CA LYS A 84 -9.51 18.75 -0.63
C LYS A 84 -9.53 17.24 -0.81
N LEU A 85 -10.48 16.71 -1.58
CA LEU A 85 -10.52 15.30 -1.94
C LEU A 85 -9.27 14.90 -2.72
N THR A 86 -8.94 15.65 -3.77
CA THR A 86 -7.76 15.42 -4.60
C THR A 86 -6.47 15.43 -3.79
N GLN A 87 -6.31 16.38 -2.86
CA GLN A 87 -5.14 16.41 -1.98
C GLN A 87 -5.13 15.23 -1.00
N ALA A 88 -6.27 14.84 -0.44
CA ALA A 88 -6.35 13.68 0.46
C ALA A 88 -5.98 12.37 -0.28
N LEU A 89 -6.38 12.23 -1.54
CA LEU A 89 -6.00 11.09 -2.39
C LEU A 89 -4.51 11.13 -2.75
N ARG A 90 -3.94 12.30 -3.07
CA ARG A 90 -2.50 12.47 -3.26
C ARG A 90 -1.72 12.03 -2.00
N ASP A 91 -2.06 12.60 -0.85
CA ASP A 91 -1.47 12.25 0.45
C ASP A 91 -1.51 10.73 0.70
N LEU A 92 -2.67 10.09 0.47
CA LEU A 92 -2.84 8.65 0.64
C LEU A 92 -1.92 7.86 -0.30
N THR A 93 -1.91 8.21 -1.59
CA THR A 93 -1.06 7.52 -2.57
C THR A 93 0.43 7.68 -2.29
N ASP A 94 0.85 8.86 -1.79
CA ASP A 94 2.23 9.10 -1.41
C ASP A 94 2.63 8.27 -0.19
N LEU A 95 1.74 8.07 0.79
CA LEU A 95 2.01 7.17 1.91
C LEU A 95 2.08 5.70 1.48
N ILE A 96 1.27 5.27 0.52
CA ILE A 96 1.34 3.90 -0.04
C ILE A 96 2.66 3.69 -0.76
N LYS A 97 3.08 4.66 -1.60
CA LYS A 97 4.36 4.60 -2.34
C LYS A 97 5.56 4.60 -1.39
N ASN A 98 5.50 5.37 -0.30
CA ASN A 98 6.58 5.48 0.69
C ASN A 98 6.49 4.47 1.85
N ILE A 99 5.46 3.62 1.86
CA ILE A 99 5.29 2.54 2.84
C ILE A 99 5.17 3.09 4.28
N ASP A 100 4.38 4.14 4.47
CA ASP A 100 4.11 4.66 5.82
C ASP A 100 2.91 3.95 6.47
N VAL A 101 3.14 2.73 6.91
CA VAL A 101 2.15 1.86 7.58
C VAL A 101 1.48 2.56 8.77
N ASN A 102 2.18 3.46 9.48
CA ASN A 102 1.65 4.07 10.69
C ASN A 102 0.59 5.13 10.40
N ASN A 103 0.64 5.76 9.22
CA ASN A 103 -0.21 6.89 8.85
C ASN A 103 -1.21 6.55 7.74
N VAL A 104 -0.97 5.49 6.96
CA VAL A 104 -1.82 5.11 5.82
C VAL A 104 -3.28 4.89 6.23
N GLY A 105 -3.53 4.27 7.39
CA GLY A 105 -4.91 4.00 7.81
C GLY A 105 -5.71 5.25 8.17
N LYS A 106 -5.07 6.22 8.84
CA LYS A 106 -5.68 7.52 9.13
C LYS A 106 -5.97 8.30 7.85
N LYS A 107 -5.03 8.33 6.91
CA LYS A 107 -5.22 9.03 5.63
C LYS A 107 -6.25 8.36 4.72
N ALA A 108 -6.35 7.03 4.76
CA ALA A 108 -7.41 6.31 4.08
C ALA A 108 -8.78 6.71 4.64
N ASP A 109 -8.95 6.76 5.97
CA ASP A 109 -10.19 7.19 6.62
C ASP A 109 -10.56 8.65 6.31
N GLU A 110 -9.59 9.57 6.32
CA GLU A 110 -9.77 10.97 5.91
C GLU A 110 -10.30 11.05 4.46
N ALA A 111 -9.67 10.34 3.52
CA ALA A 111 -10.08 10.33 2.12
C ALA A 111 -11.47 9.70 1.92
N LEU A 112 -11.75 8.57 2.57
CA LEU A 112 -13.04 7.89 2.47
C LEU A 112 -14.18 8.70 3.08
N THR A 113 -13.93 9.44 4.16
CA THR A 113 -14.92 10.35 4.75
C THR A 113 -15.30 11.45 3.75
N LEU A 114 -14.32 12.02 3.06
CA LEU A 114 -14.57 13.00 1.99
C LEU A 114 -15.35 12.38 0.83
N ILE A 115 -14.97 11.18 0.40
CA ILE A 115 -15.68 10.44 -0.66
C ILE A 115 -17.13 10.17 -0.26
N ALA A 116 -17.39 9.67 0.95
CA ALA A 116 -18.73 9.37 1.44
C ALA A 116 -19.61 10.64 1.50
N ALA A 117 -19.06 11.76 1.97
CA ALA A 117 -19.76 13.04 1.98
C ALA A 117 -20.13 13.52 0.57
N LYS A 118 -19.23 13.34 -0.40
CA LYS A 118 -19.46 13.70 -1.81
C LYS A 118 -20.45 12.76 -2.50
N GLN A 119 -20.40 11.46 -2.21
CA GLN A 119 -21.34 10.47 -2.75
C GLN A 119 -22.80 10.78 -2.39
N GLN A 120 -23.06 11.39 -1.24
CA GLN A 120 -24.42 11.83 -0.85
C GLN A 120 -24.94 13.00 -1.69
N GLN A 121 -24.05 13.74 -2.35
CA GLN A 121 -24.37 14.98 -3.07
C GLN A 121 -24.27 14.82 -4.60
N CYS A 122 -23.74 13.71 -5.09
CA CYS A 122 -23.55 13.45 -6.52
C CYS A 122 -24.37 12.26 -7.01
N SER A 123 -24.61 12.18 -8.32
CA SER A 123 -25.30 11.06 -8.96
C SER A 123 -24.66 10.72 -10.32
N GLY A 124 -25.07 9.62 -10.94
CA GLY A 124 -24.58 9.22 -12.26
C GLY A 124 -23.11 8.78 -12.24
N ALA A 125 -22.34 9.23 -13.24
CA ALA A 125 -20.95 8.81 -13.45
C ALA A 125 -20.01 9.22 -12.30
N ASP A 126 -20.20 10.41 -11.74
CA ASP A 126 -19.39 10.94 -10.63
C ASP A 126 -19.48 10.02 -9.39
N ALA A 127 -20.70 9.58 -9.06
CA ALA A 127 -20.95 8.65 -7.96
C ALA A 127 -20.34 7.25 -8.20
N GLN A 128 -20.38 6.76 -9.44
CA GLN A 128 -19.77 5.47 -9.80
C GLN A 128 -18.24 5.51 -9.70
N LEU A 129 -17.61 6.57 -10.20
CA LEU A 129 -16.17 6.77 -10.11
C LEU A 129 -15.71 6.89 -8.65
N LEU A 130 -16.41 7.68 -7.84
CA LEU A 130 -16.15 7.76 -6.40
C LEU A 130 -16.31 6.41 -5.69
N LYS A 131 -17.30 5.61 -6.09
CA LYS A 131 -17.50 4.26 -5.55
C LYS A 131 -16.32 3.34 -5.86
N MET A 132 -15.76 3.41 -7.07
CA MET A 132 -14.56 2.63 -7.42
C MET A 132 -13.36 2.99 -6.52
N VAL A 133 -13.16 4.28 -6.26
CA VAL A 133 -12.11 4.74 -5.33
C VAL A 133 -12.39 4.27 -3.90
N HIS A 134 -13.63 4.39 -3.44
CA HIS A 134 -14.05 3.94 -2.12
C HIS A 134 -13.81 2.44 -1.92
N ASP A 135 -14.35 1.61 -2.81
CA ASP A 135 -14.25 0.14 -2.75
C ASP A 135 -12.78 -0.30 -2.79
N LYS A 136 -11.91 0.49 -3.44
CA LYS A 136 -10.48 0.21 -3.49
C LYS A 136 -9.76 0.42 -2.17
N PHE A 137 -10.01 1.54 -1.49
CA PHE A 137 -9.22 1.96 -0.32
C PHE A 137 -9.89 1.65 1.03
N ILE A 138 -11.15 1.20 1.06
CA ILE A 138 -11.87 0.91 2.30
C ILE A 138 -11.14 -0.07 3.23
N GLY A 139 -10.48 -1.09 2.67
CA GLY A 139 -9.70 -2.05 3.45
C GLY A 139 -8.53 -1.43 4.22
N LEU A 140 -8.02 -0.28 3.78
CA LEU A 140 -6.91 0.40 4.45
C LEU A 140 -7.35 1.27 5.63
N ALA A 141 -8.65 1.59 5.77
CA ALA A 141 -9.16 2.47 6.83
C ALA A 141 -9.26 1.78 8.20
N ILE A 142 -8.20 1.05 8.57
CA ILE A 142 -8.05 0.41 9.87
C ILE A 142 -7.32 1.39 10.79
N GLN A 143 -7.99 1.78 11.87
CA GLN A 143 -7.42 2.68 12.87
C GLN A 143 -6.45 1.90 13.78
N GLY A 144 -5.19 2.33 13.80
CA GLY A 144 -4.18 1.79 14.69
C GLY A 144 -4.24 2.44 16.08
N SER A 145 -3.97 1.68 17.14
CA SER A 145 -3.82 2.22 18.49
C SER A 145 -2.46 2.90 18.74
N GLY A 146 -1.58 2.90 17.74
CA GLY A 146 -0.17 3.28 17.88
C GLY A 146 0.69 2.21 18.58
N ARG A 147 0.19 0.97 18.67
CA ARG A 147 0.87 -0.21 19.22
C ARG A 147 0.89 -1.34 18.19
N TYR A 148 1.67 -2.39 18.48
CA TYR A 148 1.69 -3.64 17.71
C TYR A 148 0.53 -4.55 18.13
N ASP A 149 -0.69 -4.13 17.81
CA ASP A 149 -1.91 -4.87 18.09
C ASP A 149 -2.46 -5.56 16.83
N HIS A 150 -3.57 -6.28 16.98
CA HIS A 150 -4.23 -6.97 15.87
C HIS A 150 -4.48 -6.03 14.67
N ASN A 151 -4.96 -4.81 14.91
CA ASN A 151 -5.25 -3.84 13.87
C ASN A 151 -4.00 -3.41 13.08
N TYR A 152 -2.88 -3.23 13.78
CA TYR A 152 -1.61 -2.87 13.14
C TYR A 152 -1.10 -3.95 12.18
N PHE A 153 -1.16 -5.22 12.59
CA PHE A 153 -0.77 -6.33 11.72
C PHE A 153 -1.78 -6.56 10.59
N GLN A 154 -3.08 -6.43 10.87
CA GLN A 154 -4.12 -6.54 9.85
C GLN A 154 -3.96 -5.46 8.77
N LEU A 155 -3.64 -4.22 9.14
CA LEU A 155 -3.37 -3.15 8.19
C LEU A 155 -2.19 -3.48 7.28
N GLN A 156 -1.11 -4.07 7.81
CA GLN A 156 0.03 -4.48 7.01
C GLN A 156 -0.31 -5.61 6.03
N LEU A 157 -1.13 -6.57 6.43
CA LEU A 157 -1.60 -7.61 5.52
C LEU A 157 -2.45 -7.03 4.38
N VAL A 158 -3.43 -6.18 4.70
CA VAL A 158 -4.28 -5.55 3.67
C VAL A 158 -3.47 -4.66 2.73
N LEU A 159 -2.50 -3.90 3.27
CA LEU A 159 -1.60 -3.10 2.45
C LEU A 159 -0.73 -3.98 1.54
N THR A 160 -0.19 -5.08 2.06
CA THR A 160 0.60 -6.04 1.27
C THR A 160 -0.22 -6.62 0.13
N GLU A 161 -1.43 -7.09 0.43
CA GLU A 161 -2.33 -7.66 -0.58
C GLU A 161 -2.66 -6.64 -1.68
N MET A 162 -2.95 -5.39 -1.29
CA MET A 162 -3.17 -4.31 -2.24
C MET A 162 -1.94 -4.11 -3.14
N LEU A 163 -0.74 -3.98 -2.56
CA LEU A 163 0.50 -3.75 -3.31
C LEU A 163 0.80 -4.89 -4.30
N LEU A 164 0.58 -6.15 -3.90
CA LEU A 164 0.73 -7.30 -4.79
C LEU A 164 -0.24 -7.27 -5.96
N LYS A 165 -1.53 -6.92 -5.72
CA LYS A 165 -2.54 -6.76 -6.77
C LYS A 165 -2.16 -5.67 -7.80
N HIS A 166 -1.28 -4.74 -7.44
CA HIS A 166 -0.78 -3.66 -8.31
C HIS A 166 0.57 -3.94 -8.97
N GLY A 167 1.17 -5.10 -8.73
CA GLY A 167 2.53 -5.38 -9.19
C GLY A 167 3.61 -4.52 -8.48
N LEU A 168 3.27 -3.88 -7.36
CA LEU A 168 4.21 -3.11 -6.53
C LEU A 168 4.99 -4.06 -5.59
N HIS A 169 5.69 -5.02 -6.18
CA HIS A 169 6.30 -6.14 -5.47
C HIS A 169 7.39 -5.71 -4.47
N MET A 170 8.22 -4.72 -4.82
CA MET A 170 9.25 -4.20 -3.91
C MET A 170 8.66 -3.56 -2.67
N GLN A 171 7.57 -2.80 -2.84
CA GLN A 171 6.85 -2.22 -1.72
C GLN A 171 6.19 -3.31 -0.87
N ALA A 172 5.55 -4.29 -1.50
CA ALA A 172 4.94 -5.41 -0.79
C ALA A 172 5.97 -6.18 0.06
N PHE A 173 7.16 -6.46 -0.48
CA PHE A 173 8.23 -7.18 0.24
C PHE A 173 8.79 -6.34 1.39
N THR A 174 8.82 -5.02 1.21
CA THR A 174 9.23 -4.11 2.27
C THR A 174 8.21 -4.09 3.42
N VAL A 175 6.90 -4.03 3.12
CA VAL A 175 5.83 -4.15 4.14
C VAL A 175 5.92 -5.50 4.85
N MET A 176 6.06 -6.61 4.13
CA MET A 176 6.16 -7.94 4.74
C MET A 176 7.37 -8.06 5.67
N ARG A 177 8.51 -7.49 5.27
CA ARG A 177 9.70 -7.45 6.13
C ARG A 177 9.51 -6.57 7.35
N GLU A 178 8.86 -5.41 7.22
CA GLU A 178 8.48 -4.58 8.35
C GLU A 178 7.51 -5.29 9.30
N CYS A 179 6.62 -6.12 8.75
CA CYS A 179 5.73 -6.97 9.54
C CYS A 179 6.54 -7.98 10.37
N ILE A 180 7.49 -8.69 9.76
CA ILE A 180 8.41 -9.60 10.47
C ILE A 180 9.19 -8.86 11.57
N ALA A 181 9.74 -7.68 11.25
CA ALA A 181 10.43 -6.84 12.23
C ALA A 181 9.51 -6.44 13.40
N SER A 182 8.24 -6.14 13.10
CA SER A 182 7.22 -5.78 14.09
C SER A 182 6.83 -6.94 15.02
N ILE A 183 6.87 -8.19 14.53
CA ILE A 183 6.68 -9.38 15.38
C ILE A 183 7.75 -9.42 16.48
N GLY A 184 9.01 -9.13 16.13
CA GLY A 184 10.09 -9.07 17.11
C GLY A 184 9.86 -8.06 18.23
N MET A 185 9.10 -7.01 17.95
CA MET A 185 8.74 -5.99 18.94
C MET A 185 7.66 -6.44 19.93
N LEU A 186 6.92 -7.51 19.66
CA LEU A 186 5.95 -8.08 20.62
C LEU A 186 6.64 -8.63 21.88
N GLY A 187 7.89 -9.10 21.75
CA GLY A 187 8.72 -9.54 22.86
C GLY A 187 9.32 -8.40 23.70
N ALA A 188 9.16 -7.13 23.27
CA ALA A 188 9.73 -6.00 23.99
C ALA A 188 8.99 -5.77 25.33
N THR A 189 9.73 -5.57 26.41
CA THR A 189 9.18 -5.30 27.76
C THR A 189 9.72 -4.00 28.34
N GLY A 190 9.16 -3.57 29.48
CA GLY A 190 9.65 -2.41 30.24
C GLY A 190 9.57 -1.09 29.48
N LYS A 191 10.68 -0.32 29.45
CA LYS A 191 10.76 0.98 28.77
C LYS A 191 10.58 0.89 27.24
N TYR A 192 10.74 -0.29 26.66
CA TYR A 192 10.63 -0.53 25.21
C TYR A 192 9.18 -0.82 24.78
N ALA A 193 8.35 -1.37 25.68
CA ALA A 193 6.93 -1.64 25.44
C ALA A 193 6.02 -0.40 25.57
N LYS A 194 6.46 0.60 26.35
CA LYS A 194 5.61 1.74 26.78
C LYS A 194 5.84 3.04 26.02
N LYS A 195 6.88 3.13 25.17
CA LYS A 195 7.16 4.37 24.43
C LYS A 195 6.21 4.52 23.24
N ALA A 196 5.63 5.71 23.09
CA ALA A 196 4.90 6.07 21.88
C ALA A 196 5.85 5.95 20.68
N LEU A 197 5.45 5.12 19.71
CA LEU A 197 6.28 4.67 18.59
C LEU A 197 6.59 5.77 17.57
N ASN A 198 5.91 6.91 17.67
CA ASN A 198 6.05 8.10 16.84
C ASN A 198 7.20 9.03 17.27
N THR A 199 7.86 8.78 18.41
CA THR A 199 9.02 9.56 18.86
C THR A 199 10.31 9.18 18.11
N ASN A 200 11.27 10.11 17.98
CA ASN A 200 12.57 9.84 17.31
C ASN A 200 13.32 8.67 17.95
N ASP A 201 13.34 8.62 19.28
CA ASP A 201 13.92 7.50 20.03
C ASP A 201 13.19 6.20 19.74
N GLY A 202 11.85 6.20 19.78
CA GLY A 202 11.04 5.02 19.45
C GLY A 202 11.35 4.47 18.07
N ARG A 203 11.44 5.34 17.05
CA ARG A 203 11.84 4.97 15.68
C ARG A 203 13.23 4.34 15.61
N ARG A 204 14.22 4.91 16.31
CA ARG A 204 15.58 4.35 16.36
C ARG A 204 15.60 2.96 17.01
N TYR A 205 14.88 2.76 18.10
CA TYR A 205 14.78 1.46 18.75
C TYR A 205 14.09 0.43 17.85
N ARG A 206 12.98 0.79 17.19
CA ARG A 206 12.30 -0.08 16.21
C ARG A 206 13.25 -0.56 15.12
N LYS A 207 14.03 0.38 14.56
CA LYS A 207 15.02 0.04 13.55
C LYS A 207 16.03 -0.96 14.08
N ASN A 208 16.74 -0.67 15.18
CA ASN A 208 17.79 -1.56 15.65
C ASN A 208 17.25 -2.95 16.08
N ILE A 209 16.13 -2.98 16.80
CA ILE A 209 15.55 -4.23 17.31
C ILE A 209 14.91 -5.06 16.20
N GLY A 210 14.08 -4.41 15.36
CA GLY A 210 13.39 -5.08 14.27
C GLY A 210 14.37 -5.68 13.26
N GLU A 211 15.45 -4.95 12.96
CA GLU A 211 16.53 -5.42 12.09
C GLU A 211 17.27 -6.63 12.68
N LEU A 212 17.58 -6.60 13.99
CA LEU A 212 18.19 -7.74 14.68
C LEU A 212 17.28 -8.97 14.64
N PHE A 213 15.97 -8.79 14.86
CA PHE A 213 15.00 -9.88 14.82
C PHE A 213 14.84 -10.46 13.41
N VAL A 214 14.79 -9.61 12.37
CA VAL A 214 14.78 -10.07 10.98
C VAL A 214 16.05 -10.86 10.68
N GLY A 215 17.23 -10.42 11.14
CA GLY A 215 18.47 -11.17 10.99
C GLY A 215 18.44 -12.54 11.65
N LEU A 216 17.83 -12.64 12.85
CA LEU A 216 17.62 -13.92 13.54
C LEU A 216 16.65 -14.85 12.79
N CYS A 217 15.69 -14.29 12.06
CA CYS A 217 14.82 -15.07 11.19
C CYS A 217 15.54 -15.51 9.91
N ILE A 218 16.47 -14.72 9.36
CA ILE A 218 17.18 -15.09 8.12
C ILE A 218 18.27 -16.14 8.39
N THR A 219 19.12 -15.93 9.39
CA THR A 219 20.28 -16.78 9.66
C THR A 219 19.92 -17.87 10.67
N ALA A 220 20.36 -19.12 10.42
CA ALA A 220 20.15 -20.20 11.38
C ALA A 220 20.78 -19.85 12.74
N ARG A 221 20.09 -20.17 13.83
CA ARG A 221 20.46 -19.69 15.18
C ARG A 221 21.91 -19.98 15.59
N HIS A 222 22.44 -21.14 15.20
CA HIS A 222 23.81 -21.53 15.53
C HIS A 222 24.85 -20.69 14.77
N GLU A 223 24.61 -20.43 13.49
CA GLU A 223 25.40 -19.53 12.65
C GLU A 223 25.29 -18.09 13.15
N TRP A 224 24.07 -17.63 13.44
CA TRP A 224 23.84 -16.27 13.94
C TRP A 224 24.63 -16.01 15.22
N ARG A 225 24.68 -16.98 16.15
CA ARG A 225 25.49 -16.89 17.36
C ARG A 225 26.98 -16.80 17.04
N GLN A 226 27.50 -17.66 16.16
CA GLN A 226 28.91 -17.64 15.76
C GLN A 226 29.31 -16.33 15.06
N GLU A 227 28.49 -15.87 14.11
CA GLU A 227 28.72 -14.62 13.35
C GLU A 227 28.65 -13.38 14.24
N ASN A 228 27.79 -13.42 15.26
CA ASN A 228 27.62 -12.29 16.17
C ASN A 228 28.45 -12.41 17.43
N ASP A 229 29.12 -13.51 17.77
CA ASP A 229 29.91 -13.60 19.00
C ASP A 229 31.06 -12.57 19.05
N GLU A 230 31.71 -12.28 17.92
CA GLU A 230 32.70 -11.19 17.83
C GLU A 230 32.04 -9.80 17.81
N LYS A 231 30.93 -9.63 17.08
CA LYS A 231 30.17 -8.36 17.07
C LYS A 231 29.58 -8.03 18.44
N ARG A 232 29.11 -9.03 19.19
CA ARG A 232 28.54 -8.94 20.53
C ARG A 232 29.54 -8.37 21.52
N LYS A 233 30.85 -8.65 21.37
CA LYS A 233 31.90 -8.03 22.19
C LYS A 233 31.98 -6.51 22.00
N THR A 234 31.52 -6.01 20.85
CA THR A 234 31.54 -4.59 20.47
C THR A 234 30.19 -3.88 20.60
N LEU A 235 29.09 -4.63 20.81
CA LEU A 235 27.77 -4.04 20.97
C LEU A 235 27.65 -3.31 22.32
N PRO A 236 26.97 -2.15 22.36
CA PRO A 236 26.67 -1.48 23.62
C PRO A 236 25.91 -2.41 24.57
N SER A 237 26.23 -2.36 25.87
CA SER A 237 25.64 -3.24 26.89
C SER A 237 24.11 -3.23 26.92
N GLN A 238 23.49 -2.11 26.51
CA GLN A 238 22.03 -1.98 26.41
C GLN A 238 21.41 -2.83 25.29
N GLU A 239 22.12 -3.00 24.16
CA GLU A 239 21.65 -3.82 23.03
C GLU A 239 21.80 -5.30 23.35
N LEU A 240 22.89 -5.70 24.02
CA LEU A 240 23.08 -7.06 24.54
C LEU A 240 22.01 -7.43 25.58
N GLN A 241 21.75 -6.54 26.54
CA GLN A 241 20.70 -6.75 27.53
C GLN A 241 19.32 -6.91 26.88
N TYR A 242 19.06 -6.17 25.79
CA TYR A 242 17.83 -6.34 25.04
C TYR A 242 17.77 -7.71 24.35
N PHE A 243 18.85 -8.09 23.67
CA PHE A 243 18.91 -9.36 22.97
C PHE A 243 18.74 -10.55 23.92
N ASP A 244 19.56 -10.61 24.97
CA ASP A 244 19.56 -11.73 25.92
C ASP A 244 18.33 -11.72 26.84
N GLY A 245 17.83 -10.53 27.22
CA GLY A 245 16.76 -10.37 28.20
C GLY A 245 15.34 -10.29 27.62
N MET A 246 15.18 -10.00 26.32
CA MET A 246 13.86 -9.82 25.70
C MET A 246 13.72 -10.62 24.40
N MET A 247 14.62 -10.40 23.42
CA MET A 247 14.48 -11.01 22.10
C MET A 247 14.63 -12.54 22.14
N GLN A 248 15.66 -13.04 22.83
CA GLN A 248 15.94 -14.46 22.89
C GLN A 248 14.87 -15.26 23.64
N PRO A 249 14.36 -14.84 24.82
CA PRO A 249 13.22 -15.48 25.45
C PRO A 249 11.97 -15.51 24.56
N PHE A 250 11.68 -14.41 23.87
CA PHE A 250 10.56 -14.32 22.95
C PHE A 250 10.71 -15.27 21.75
N PHE A 251 11.90 -15.30 21.13
CA PHE A 251 12.18 -16.23 20.03
C PHE A 251 12.12 -17.70 20.47
N ASN A 252 12.56 -18.03 21.69
CA ASN A 252 12.40 -19.37 22.25
C ASN A 252 10.91 -19.74 22.46
N ASP A 253 10.05 -18.76 22.74
CA ASP A 253 8.60 -18.99 22.78
C ASP A 253 8.04 -19.28 21.38
N LEU A 254 8.48 -18.52 20.37
CA LEU A 254 8.12 -18.77 18.97
C LEU A 254 8.59 -20.14 18.47
N GLU A 255 9.80 -20.58 18.85
CA GLU A 255 10.31 -21.92 18.53
C GLU A 255 9.43 -23.01 19.15
N ARG A 256 9.08 -22.89 20.44
CA ARG A 256 8.22 -23.86 21.13
C ARG A 256 6.83 -23.95 20.52
N LYS A 257 6.34 -22.86 19.92
CA LYS A 257 5.06 -22.78 19.21
C LYS A 257 5.15 -23.16 17.73
N GLY A 258 6.33 -23.54 17.23
CA GLY A 258 6.55 -23.89 15.82
C GLY A 258 6.53 -22.69 14.86
N ILE A 259 6.41 -21.46 15.36
CA ILE A 259 6.31 -20.25 14.54
C ILE A 259 7.68 -19.82 14.01
N ALA A 260 8.75 -20.01 14.80
CA ALA A 260 10.08 -19.56 14.41
C ALA A 260 10.60 -20.22 13.11
N LEU A 261 10.26 -21.48 12.87
CA LEU A 261 10.64 -22.18 11.63
C LEU A 261 9.93 -21.59 10.41
N LEU A 262 8.64 -21.25 10.55
CA LEU A 262 7.86 -20.59 9.49
C LEU A 262 8.40 -19.19 9.19
N LEU A 263 8.74 -18.43 10.24
CA LEU A 263 9.39 -17.13 10.10
C LEU A 263 10.76 -17.26 9.41
N HIS A 264 11.51 -18.32 9.70
CA HIS A 264 12.81 -18.54 9.08
C HIS A 264 12.69 -18.84 7.59
N ASP A 265 11.83 -19.78 7.22
CA ASP A 265 11.56 -20.12 5.82
C ASP A 265 11.09 -18.88 5.03
N LEU A 266 10.12 -18.14 5.58
CA LEU A 266 9.61 -16.92 4.97
C LEU A 266 10.71 -15.85 4.80
N ALA A 267 11.42 -15.51 5.88
CA ALA A 267 12.39 -14.42 5.87
C ALA A 267 13.60 -14.72 4.98
N SER A 268 14.11 -15.96 5.02
CA SER A 268 15.23 -16.41 4.20
C SER A 268 14.90 -16.36 2.70
N ASN A 269 13.77 -16.97 2.31
CA ASN A 269 13.33 -16.96 0.92
C ASN A 269 13.04 -15.53 0.43
N MET A 270 12.35 -14.71 1.23
CA MET A 270 12.05 -13.33 0.86
C MET A 270 13.32 -12.47 0.72
N SER A 271 14.33 -12.68 1.58
CA SER A 271 15.60 -11.95 1.50
C SER A 271 16.33 -12.24 0.18
N ALA A 272 16.30 -13.48 -0.31
CA ALA A 272 16.90 -13.84 -1.59
C ALA A 272 16.23 -13.12 -2.76
N TYR A 273 14.89 -13.07 -2.78
CA TYR A 273 14.11 -12.38 -3.81
C TYR A 273 14.30 -10.87 -3.80
N ARG A 274 14.33 -10.26 -2.61
CA ARG A 274 14.59 -8.82 -2.47
C ARG A 274 15.98 -8.45 -2.98
N ASN A 275 17.01 -9.23 -2.61
CA ASN A 275 18.37 -9.00 -3.11
C ASN A 275 18.43 -9.13 -4.64
N GLY A 276 17.73 -10.11 -5.22
CA GLY A 276 17.62 -10.26 -6.68
C GLY A 276 16.98 -9.04 -7.36
N LEU A 277 15.99 -8.41 -6.72
CA LEU A 277 15.38 -7.17 -7.23
C LEU A 277 16.29 -5.95 -7.10
N ASP A 278 16.99 -5.82 -5.97
CA ASP A 278 17.99 -4.76 -5.79
C ASP A 278 19.10 -4.89 -6.85
N HIS A 279 19.57 -6.12 -7.14
CA HIS A 279 20.54 -6.38 -8.20
C HIS A 279 19.99 -6.18 -9.61
N ALA A 280 18.69 -6.43 -9.82
CA ALA A 280 18.04 -6.11 -11.09
C ALA A 280 17.87 -4.62 -11.33
N TRP A 281 17.71 -3.85 -10.25
CA TRP A 281 17.73 -2.41 -10.29
C TRP A 281 19.14 -1.85 -10.54
N THR A 282 20.19 -2.48 -10.01
CA THR A 282 21.59 -2.08 -10.26
C THR A 282 22.17 -2.58 -11.59
N GLY A 283 21.40 -3.38 -12.34
CA GLY A 283 21.79 -3.87 -13.67
C GLY A 283 22.66 -5.13 -13.67
N ASP A 284 22.83 -5.78 -12.52
CA ASP A 284 23.71 -6.95 -12.36
C ASP A 284 22.99 -8.28 -12.65
N GLN A 285 21.66 -8.34 -12.51
CA GLN A 285 20.84 -9.55 -12.78
C GLN A 285 19.45 -9.19 -13.33
N ALA A 286 18.71 -10.16 -13.88
CA ALA A 286 17.30 -9.94 -14.22
C ALA A 286 16.41 -10.19 -12.99
N ALA A 287 15.30 -9.46 -12.86
CA ALA A 287 14.32 -9.72 -11.81
C ALA A 287 13.78 -11.16 -11.94
N PRO A 288 13.55 -11.88 -10.82
CA PRO A 288 13.01 -13.23 -10.85
C PRO A 288 11.69 -13.30 -11.65
N HIS A 289 11.58 -14.26 -12.57
CA HIS A 289 10.42 -14.38 -13.46
C HIS A 289 9.12 -14.78 -12.73
N ASP A 290 9.23 -15.37 -11.54
CA ASP A 290 8.12 -15.87 -10.71
C ASP A 290 7.77 -14.92 -9.55
N ILE A 291 8.19 -13.65 -9.61
CA ILE A 291 8.01 -12.68 -8.51
C ILE A 291 6.56 -12.50 -8.07
N ALA A 292 5.61 -12.51 -9.01
CA ALA A 292 4.19 -12.33 -8.70
C ALA A 292 3.64 -13.54 -7.92
N GLU A 293 3.96 -14.76 -8.37
CA GLU A 293 3.59 -16.00 -7.69
C GLU A 293 4.23 -16.08 -6.30
N LYS A 294 5.52 -15.75 -6.21
CA LYS A 294 6.26 -15.73 -4.95
C LYS A 294 5.76 -14.68 -3.98
N GLY A 295 5.35 -13.52 -4.47
CA GLY A 295 4.75 -12.50 -3.62
C GLY A 295 3.47 -12.97 -2.95
N HIS A 296 2.59 -13.65 -3.69
CA HIS A 296 1.40 -14.27 -3.12
C HIS A 296 1.74 -15.40 -2.13
N TYR A 297 2.71 -16.26 -2.49
CA TYR A 297 3.20 -17.30 -1.58
C TYR A 297 3.70 -16.72 -0.24
N PHE A 298 4.52 -15.67 -0.27
CA PHE A 298 5.03 -15.01 0.93
C PHE A 298 3.91 -14.35 1.74
N PHE A 299 2.92 -13.75 1.07
CA PHE A 299 1.74 -13.19 1.72
C PHE A 299 0.91 -14.26 2.44
N ASP A 300 0.69 -15.42 1.82
CA ASP A 300 -0.06 -16.52 2.42
C ASP A 300 0.67 -17.11 3.63
N GLN A 301 1.99 -17.27 3.55
CA GLN A 301 2.82 -17.68 4.68
C GLN A 301 2.77 -16.67 5.82
N LEU A 302 2.90 -15.37 5.52
CA LEU A 302 2.84 -14.31 6.53
C LEU A 302 1.46 -14.27 7.20
N SER A 303 0.38 -14.39 6.42
CA SER A 303 -0.99 -14.46 6.94
C SER A 303 -1.19 -15.65 7.87
N SER A 304 -0.64 -16.82 7.51
CA SER A 304 -0.66 -18.02 8.35
C SER A 304 0.11 -17.82 9.66
N ILE A 305 1.26 -17.16 9.61
CA ILE A 305 2.03 -16.79 10.81
C ILE A 305 1.23 -15.83 11.70
N MET A 306 0.54 -14.85 11.12
CA MET A 306 -0.32 -13.92 11.88
C MET A 306 -1.46 -14.64 12.58
N MET A 307 -2.10 -15.60 11.91
CA MET A 307 -3.14 -16.44 12.53
C MET A 307 -2.59 -17.22 13.73
N LEU A 308 -1.44 -17.88 13.59
CA LEU A 308 -0.82 -18.64 14.69
C LEU A 308 -0.43 -17.75 15.87
N LEU A 309 0.11 -16.56 15.61
CA LEU A 309 0.42 -15.59 16.67
C LEU A 309 -0.85 -15.17 17.43
N ASN A 310 -1.96 -14.99 16.73
CA ASN A 310 -3.26 -14.67 17.34
C ASN A 310 -3.81 -15.85 18.15
N GLU A 311 -3.79 -17.08 17.61
CA GLU A 311 -4.23 -18.31 18.30
C GLU A 311 -3.44 -18.56 19.60
N HIS A 312 -2.15 -18.22 19.59
CA HIS A 312 -1.29 -18.31 20.77
C HIS A 312 -1.34 -17.08 21.69
N ASN A 313 -2.26 -16.14 21.48
CA ASN A 313 -2.45 -14.91 22.25
C ASN A 313 -1.16 -14.07 22.38
N MET A 314 -0.36 -14.03 21.31
CA MET A 314 0.89 -13.24 21.26
C MET A 314 0.65 -11.82 20.71
N ILE A 315 -0.49 -11.61 20.06
CA ILE A 315 -0.98 -10.31 19.59
C ILE A 315 -2.15 -9.92 20.49
N ALA A 316 -2.16 -8.66 20.93
CA ALA A 316 -3.21 -8.09 21.77
C ALA A 316 -4.35 -7.47 20.95
#